data_AF-A0A482UXL1-F1
#
_entry.id   AF-A0A482UXL1-F1
#
_cell.length_a   1.000
_cell.length_b   1.000
_cell.length_c   1.000
_cell.angle_alpha   90.00
_cell.angle_beta   90.00
_cell.angle_gamma   90.00
#
_symmetry.space_group_name_H-M   'P 1'
#
loop_
_entity.id
_entity.type
_entity.pdbx_description
1 polymer ?
#
loop_
_entity_poly.entity_id
_entity_poly.type
_entity_poly.pdbx_seq_one_letter_code
_entity_poly.pdbx_strand_id
1 'polypeptide(L)'
;MIHISFLHCIPRPGLLSFHARSITQSAQVNSDLSRQPYTAAGLRGDNQVVTISDTGLDVNNCYFYDKRGRVQPTSITSPRYDPNYRKVVQYLYNGCGDSNDDEAGHGTHVAGIAVGE
;
A
#
# COMPACT_ATOMS: atom_id res chain seq x y z
N MET A 1 5.38 8.83 7.90
CA MET A 1 5.12 8.04 6.70
C MET A 1 5.03 6.56 7.08
N ILE A 2 3.93 5.88 6.74
CA ILE A 2 3.85 4.40 6.81
C ILE A 2 4.54 3.84 5.58
N HIS A 3 5.39 2.85 5.79
CA HIS A 3 6.17 2.11 4.81
C HIS A 3 5.52 0.74 4.57
N ILE A 4 5.58 0.20 3.34
CA ILE A 4 4.92 -1.07 2.99
C ILE A 4 5.94 -2.11 2.52
N SER A 5 5.79 -3.33 3.02
CA SER A 5 6.42 -4.54 2.46
C SER A 5 5.36 -5.38 1.73
N PHE A 6 5.54 -5.65 0.43
CA PHE A 6 4.50 -6.22 -0.44
C PHE A 6 4.84 -7.61 -1.02
N LEU A 7 3.85 -8.49 -1.26
CA LEU A 7 3.94 -9.78 -1.98
C LEU A 7 3.04 -9.82 -3.25
N HIS A 8 3.50 -10.32 -4.41
CA HIS A 8 3.08 -9.88 -5.79
C HIS A 8 1.88 -10.51 -6.54
N CYS A 9 1.34 -9.66 -7.46
CA CYS A 9 0.49 -9.69 -8.68
C CYS A 9 -0.03 -8.21 -9.05
N ILE A 10 -0.11 -7.72 -10.31
CA ILE A 10 -0.40 -6.28 -10.66
C ILE A 10 -1.83 -5.96 -11.18
N PRO A 11 -2.52 -4.93 -10.62
CA PRO A 11 -3.77 -4.40 -11.19
C PRO A 11 -3.96 -2.86 -11.29
N ARG A 12 -4.87 -2.41 -12.16
CA ARG A 12 -5.29 -0.99 -12.26
C ARG A 12 -6.34 -0.59 -11.20
N PRO A 13 -6.14 0.47 -10.40
CA PRO A 13 -7.04 0.81 -9.28
C PRO A 13 -8.10 1.87 -9.61
N GLY A 14 -9.29 1.68 -9.03
CA GLY A 14 -10.40 2.65 -8.98
C GLY A 14 -10.38 3.57 -7.74
N LEU A 15 -11.18 4.64 -7.80
CA LEU A 15 -11.18 5.83 -6.92
C LEU A 15 -11.64 5.63 -5.45
N LEU A 16 -12.08 4.43 -5.04
CA LEU A 16 -12.82 4.27 -3.77
C LEU A 16 -11.95 4.14 -2.51
N SER A 17 -10.67 3.75 -2.62
CA SER A 17 -9.80 3.60 -1.44
C SER A 17 -9.46 4.91 -0.75
N PHE A 18 -9.65 6.05 -1.42
CA PHE A 18 -9.33 7.39 -0.90
C PHE A 18 -10.00 7.71 0.44
N HIS A 19 -11.21 7.16 0.67
CA HIS A 19 -12.02 7.46 1.84
C HIS A 19 -11.93 6.41 2.95
N ALA A 20 -11.19 5.31 2.74
CA ALA A 20 -11.13 4.19 3.67
C ALA A 20 -10.76 4.64 5.10
N ARG A 21 -9.75 5.51 5.22
CA ARG A 21 -9.34 6.11 6.50
C ARG A 21 -10.49 6.84 7.22
N SER A 22 -11.21 7.70 6.52
CA SER A 22 -12.30 8.49 7.11
C SER A 22 -13.48 7.61 7.53
N ILE A 23 -13.83 6.61 6.71
CA ILE A 23 -14.93 5.68 6.99
C ILE A 23 -14.60 4.82 8.21
N THR A 24 -13.40 4.24 8.28
CA THR A 24 -12.99 3.37 9.40
C THR A 24 -12.92 4.11 10.73
N GLN A 25 -12.47 5.38 10.73
CA GLN A 25 -12.30 6.14 11.96
C GLN A 25 -13.56 6.88 12.42
N SER A 26 -14.49 7.20 11.51
CA SER A 26 -15.59 8.12 11.80
C SER A 26 -16.97 7.65 11.30
N ALA A 27 -17.04 6.53 10.59
CA ALA A 27 -18.22 6.06 9.86
C ALA A 27 -18.77 7.08 8.83
N GLN A 28 -18.00 8.13 8.51
CA GLN A 28 -18.37 9.17 7.57
C GLN A 28 -17.29 9.35 6.51
N VAL A 29 -17.73 9.65 5.29
CA VAL A 29 -16.83 10.14 4.25
C VAL A 29 -16.53 11.60 4.55
N ASN A 30 -15.35 11.88 5.10
CA ASN A 30 -14.89 13.24 5.37
C ASN A 30 -13.43 13.42 4.97
N SER A 31 -13.08 14.64 4.57
CA SER A 31 -11.69 15.07 4.39
C SER A 31 -11.14 15.81 5.62
N ASP A 32 -12.00 16.13 6.59
CA ASP A 32 -11.62 16.82 7.82
C ASP A 32 -10.94 15.85 8.80
N LEU A 33 -9.62 15.99 8.90
CA LEU A 33 -8.79 15.18 9.78
C LEU A 33 -9.17 15.30 11.26
N SER A 34 -9.80 16.39 11.69
CA SER A 34 -10.25 16.57 13.08
C SER A 34 -11.39 15.63 13.47
N ARG A 35 -12.12 15.12 12.47
CA ARG A 35 -13.21 14.15 12.64
C ARG A 35 -12.73 12.70 12.55
N GLN A 36 -11.42 12.48 12.44
CA GLN A 36 -10.79 11.16 12.37
C GLN A 36 -10.01 10.95 13.68
N PRO A 37 -10.59 10.30 14.72
CA PRO A 37 -10.06 10.30 16.09
C PRO A 37 -8.59 9.92 16.25
N TYR A 38 -8.09 8.91 15.52
CA TYR A 38 -6.68 8.54 15.60
C TYR A 38 -5.79 9.58 14.91
N THR A 39 -6.21 10.08 13.74
CA THR A 39 -5.47 11.13 13.02
C THR A 39 -5.44 12.46 13.78
N ALA A 40 -6.55 12.82 14.46
CA ALA A 40 -6.65 13.97 15.35
C ALA A 40 -5.74 13.83 16.59
N ALA A 41 -5.58 12.61 17.09
CA ALA A 41 -4.62 12.28 18.16
C ALA A 41 -3.16 12.20 17.68
N GLY A 42 -2.88 12.49 16.40
CA GLY A 42 -1.53 12.43 15.83
C GLY A 42 -1.07 11.01 15.44
N LEU A 43 -1.93 10.00 15.57
CA LEU A 43 -1.65 8.62 15.19
C LEU A 43 -1.93 8.41 13.70
N ARG A 44 -0.92 8.68 12.87
CA ARG A 44 -0.99 8.59 11.40
C ARG A 44 -0.20 7.42 10.81
N GLY A 45 0.37 6.58 11.68
CA GLY A 45 1.28 5.50 11.32
C GLY A 45 2.66 5.98 10.88
N ASP A 46 3.05 7.20 11.23
CA ASP A 46 4.37 7.69 10.90
C ASP A 46 5.49 6.77 11.43
N ASN A 47 6.45 6.44 10.55
CA ASN A 47 7.60 5.57 10.81
C ASN A 47 7.22 4.11 11.13
N GLN A 48 6.02 3.67 10.75
CA GLN A 48 5.60 2.27 10.87
C GLN A 48 5.74 1.56 9.53
N VAL A 49 6.09 0.28 9.54
CA VAL A 49 6.07 -0.58 8.35
C VAL A 49 4.91 -1.56 8.47
N VAL A 50 4.06 -1.67 7.45
CA VAL A 50 2.99 -2.67 7.36
C VAL A 50 3.30 -3.64 6.22
N THR A 51 3.27 -4.93 6.51
CA THR A 51 3.42 -5.98 5.49
C THR A 51 2.05 -6.41 4.98
N ILE A 52 1.90 -6.49 3.66
CA ILE A 52 0.68 -6.95 2.99
C ILE A 52 1.04 -8.15 2.12
N SER A 53 0.46 -9.30 2.46
CA SER A 53 0.61 -10.55 1.73
C SER A 53 -0.67 -10.82 0.94
N ASP A 54 -0.67 -10.47 -0.33
CA ASP A 54 -1.86 -10.48 -1.19
C ASP A 54 -1.48 -10.77 -2.65
N THR A 55 -2.39 -10.58 -3.59
CA THR A 55 -2.18 -10.67 -5.04
C THR A 55 -1.41 -9.46 -5.60
N GLY A 56 -0.45 -8.89 -4.86
CA GLY A 56 0.36 -7.75 -5.30
C GLY A 56 -0.23 -6.35 -5.40
N LEU A 57 0.59 -5.49 -5.99
CA LEU A 57 0.49 -4.05 -5.92
C LEU A 57 0.87 -3.39 -7.24
N ASP A 58 -0.04 -2.57 -7.76
CA ASP A 58 0.31 -1.57 -8.76
C ASP A 58 1.00 -0.38 -8.11
N VAL A 59 2.32 -0.45 -8.14
CA VAL A 59 3.21 0.60 -7.65
C VAL A 59 3.12 1.91 -8.47
N ASN A 60 2.43 1.91 -9.61
CA ASN A 60 2.17 3.12 -10.40
C ASN A 60 0.87 3.83 -10.00
N ASN A 61 0.03 3.21 -9.14
CA ASN A 61 -1.09 3.89 -8.50
C ASN A 61 -0.58 5.15 -7.78
N CYS A 62 -1.32 6.26 -7.86
CA CYS A 62 -0.97 7.52 -7.19
C CYS A 62 -0.67 7.34 -5.69
N TYR A 63 -1.34 6.42 -5.00
CA TYR A 63 -1.07 6.13 -3.59
C TYR A 63 0.30 5.53 -3.31
N PHE A 64 0.90 4.82 -4.27
CA PHE A 64 2.15 4.07 -4.10
C PHE A 64 3.29 4.59 -4.96
N TYR A 65 3.00 5.48 -5.91
CA TYR A 65 3.96 6.08 -6.82
C TYR A 65 5.12 6.75 -6.09
N ASP A 66 6.32 6.58 -6.64
CA ASP A 66 7.54 7.26 -6.20
C ASP A 66 8.31 7.81 -7.42
N LYS A 67 8.79 9.05 -7.28
CA LYS A 67 9.61 9.73 -8.29
C LYS A 67 10.97 9.07 -8.54
N ARG A 68 11.48 8.28 -7.59
CA ARG A 68 12.73 7.50 -7.71
C ARG A 68 12.54 6.27 -8.61
N GLY A 69 11.31 5.93 -8.96
CA GLY A 69 10.96 4.76 -9.75
C GLY A 69 10.30 3.67 -8.91
N ARG A 70 10.33 2.44 -9.43
CA ARG A 70 9.65 1.29 -8.83
C ARG A 70 10.62 0.52 -7.93
N VAL A 71 10.17 0.15 -6.73
CA VAL A 71 10.88 -0.86 -5.92
C VAL A 71 10.93 -2.16 -6.70
N GLN A 72 12.13 -2.72 -6.83
CA GLN A 72 12.32 -3.99 -7.53
C GLN A 72 11.82 -5.16 -6.66
N PRO A 73 10.95 -6.04 -7.19
CA PRO A 73 10.59 -7.28 -6.53
C PRO A 73 11.83 -8.17 -6.30
N THR A 74 11.96 -8.71 -5.10
CA THR A 74 13.08 -9.59 -4.70
C THR A 74 12.58 -10.88 -4.09
N SER A 75 13.36 -11.96 -4.23
CA SER A 75 12.98 -13.24 -3.64
C SER A 75 12.93 -13.14 -2.12
N ILE A 76 12.02 -13.84 -1.46
CA ILE A 76 12.01 -13.98 -0.01
C ILE A 76 13.33 -14.53 0.54
N THR A 77 14.07 -15.31 -0.26
CA THR A 77 15.38 -15.86 0.11
C THR A 77 16.54 -14.88 -0.09
N SER A 78 16.31 -13.76 -0.78
CA SER A 78 17.29 -12.68 -0.97
C SER A 78 16.60 -11.32 -0.93
N PRO A 79 16.03 -10.92 0.23
CA PRO A 79 15.17 -9.76 0.34
C PRO A 79 15.96 -8.46 0.22
N ARG A 80 15.39 -7.47 -0.46
CA ARG A 80 15.89 -6.08 -0.43
C ARG A 80 14.90 -5.16 0.26
N TYR A 81 15.45 -4.21 1.00
CA TYR A 81 14.72 -3.17 1.72
C TYR A 81 15.42 -1.83 1.47
N ASP A 82 14.68 -0.82 1.01
CA ASP A 82 15.16 0.54 0.82
C ASP A 82 14.18 1.54 1.44
N PRO A 83 14.47 2.10 2.63
CA PRO A 83 13.59 3.02 3.33
C PRO A 83 13.50 4.40 2.65
N ASN A 84 14.32 4.66 1.62
CA ASN A 84 14.36 5.94 0.92
C ASN A 84 13.23 6.10 -0.10
N TYR A 85 12.46 5.04 -0.37
CA TYR A 85 11.20 5.16 -1.09
C TYR A 85 10.11 5.74 -0.18
N ARG A 86 9.21 6.51 -0.77
CA ARG A 86 8.09 7.21 -0.12
C ARG A 86 7.07 6.26 0.49
N LYS A 87 6.82 5.10 -0.11
CA LYS A 87 5.70 4.23 0.32
C LYS A 87 6.05 2.77 0.35
N VAL A 88 6.26 2.17 -0.82
CA VAL A 88 6.70 0.78 -0.91
C VAL A 88 8.19 0.80 -0.65
N VAL A 89 8.67 0.06 0.33
CA VAL A 89 10.10 0.04 0.70
C VAL A 89 10.71 -1.34 0.61
N GLN A 90 9.86 -2.35 0.44
CA GLN A 90 10.25 -3.69 0.11
C GLN A 90 9.14 -4.34 -0.72
N TYR A 91 9.55 -5.08 -1.72
CA TYR A 91 8.65 -5.90 -2.52
C TYR A 91 9.27 -7.30 -2.59
N LEU A 92 8.62 -8.27 -1.97
CA LEU A 92 9.00 -9.67 -1.97
C LEU A 92 8.16 -10.47 -2.97
N TYR A 93 8.71 -11.56 -3.49
CA TYR A 93 7.97 -12.59 -4.22
C TYR A 93 8.50 -13.97 -3.79
N ASN A 94 7.63 -15.00 -3.79
CA ASN A 94 7.98 -16.35 -3.33
C ASN A 94 7.52 -17.45 -4.29
N GLY A 95 7.97 -17.38 -5.55
CA GLY A 95 7.90 -18.48 -6.53
C GLY A 95 6.52 -19.01 -6.94
N CYS A 96 5.44 -18.65 -6.25
CA CYS A 96 4.05 -18.84 -6.67
C CYS A 96 3.65 -17.59 -7.44
N GLY A 97 3.66 -17.71 -8.77
CA GLY A 97 3.39 -16.63 -9.72
C GLY A 97 4.24 -16.83 -10.96
N ASP A 98 3.60 -17.20 -12.07
CA ASP A 98 4.15 -16.83 -13.37
C ASP A 98 4.12 -15.30 -13.47
N SER A 99 4.69 -14.73 -14.53
CA SER A 99 4.77 -13.27 -14.74
C SER A 99 3.42 -12.58 -14.99
N ASN A 100 2.29 -13.19 -14.60
CA ASN A 100 0.94 -12.72 -14.85
C ASN A 100 0.10 -12.69 -13.57
N ASP A 101 -0.72 -11.64 -13.44
CA ASP A 101 -1.73 -11.49 -12.38
C ASP A 101 -3.11 -11.91 -12.86
N ASP A 102 -3.91 -12.38 -11.90
CA ASP A 102 -5.35 -12.53 -12.01
C ASP A 102 -6.04 -11.15 -12.05
N GLU A 103 -7.09 -11.10 -12.87
CA GLU A 103 -7.69 -9.91 -13.47
C GLU A 103 -8.38 -8.92 -12.50
N ALA A 104 -8.35 -9.14 -11.19
CA ALA A 104 -9.27 -8.50 -10.22
C ALA A 104 -8.66 -7.38 -9.34
N GLY A 105 -7.35 -7.39 -9.11
CA GLY A 105 -6.67 -6.32 -8.40
C GLY A 105 -6.89 -6.16 -6.90
N HIS A 106 -7.12 -7.29 -6.25
CA HIS A 106 -7.39 -7.40 -4.83
C HIS A 106 -6.28 -6.77 -3.97
N GLY A 107 -5.01 -7.13 -4.21
CA GLY A 107 -3.91 -6.65 -3.38
C GLY A 107 -3.70 -5.14 -3.41
N THR A 108 -3.92 -4.48 -4.57
CA THR A 108 -3.85 -3.01 -4.65
C THR A 108 -5.02 -2.35 -3.95
N HIS A 109 -6.21 -2.96 -4.00
CA HIS A 109 -7.38 -2.48 -3.27
C HIS A 109 -7.18 -2.60 -1.74
N VAL A 110 -6.69 -3.75 -1.27
CA VAL A 110 -6.34 -3.98 0.15
C VAL A 110 -5.25 -3.00 0.61
N ALA A 111 -4.20 -2.81 -0.19
CA ALA A 111 -3.17 -1.82 0.10
C ALA A 111 -3.73 -0.40 0.15
N GLY A 112 -4.59 -0.05 -0.80
CA GLY A 112 -5.23 1.27 -0.85
C GLY A 112 -6.04 1.53 0.42
N ILE A 113 -6.78 0.53 0.91
CA ILE A 113 -7.55 0.64 2.15
C ILE A 113 -6.64 0.84 3.36
N ALA A 114 -5.56 0.05 3.47
CA ALA A 114 -4.71 0.05 4.65
C ALA A 114 -3.83 1.30 4.77
N VAL A 115 -3.27 1.76 3.64
CA VAL A 115 -2.11 2.66 3.64
C VAL A 115 -2.10 3.68 2.48
N GLY A 116 -3.17 3.73 1.68
CA GLY A 116 -3.30 4.63 0.55
C GLY A 116 -3.50 6.10 0.95
N GLU A 117 -2.66 6.98 0.40
CA GLU A 117 -2.72 8.44 0.54
C GLU A 117 -1.92 9.16 -0.55
#